data_AF-A0A8T2WAC0-F1
#
_entry.id   AF-A0A8T2WAC0-F1
#
_cell.length_a   1.000
_cell.length_b   1.000
_cell.length_c   1.000
_cell.angle_alpha   90.00
_cell.angle_beta   90.00
_cell.angle_gamma   90.00
#
_symmetry.space_group_name_H-M   'P 1'
#
loop_
_entity.id
_entity.type
_entity.pdbx_description
1 polymer ?
#
loop_
_entity_poly.entity_id
_entity_poly.type
_entity_poly.pdbx_seq_one_letter_code
_entity_poly.pdbx_strand_id
1 'polypeptide(L)'
;MSAAEKRADGLRLAMEKMVGVLDKSHLRPMQKDSYLCMSKCCDTAGTPADLQQCCNGCEQKVRVAEQAVQVSMTDFQNRLQRGIQRCQDKAQEMLSSNPSGKEINKAQDFLANCAADCAQEYEKQIPKLQSTIADRLKQMK
;
A
#
# COMPACT_ATOMS: atom_id res chain seq x y z
N MET A 1 12.10 11.45 -17.57
CA MET A 1 11.25 10.25 -17.42
C MET A 1 11.02 9.61 -18.78
N SER A 2 11.34 8.34 -18.93
CA SER A 2 11.07 7.54 -20.13
C SER A 2 9.56 7.32 -20.33
N ALA A 3 9.14 6.91 -21.51
CA ALA A 3 7.73 6.58 -21.78
C ALA A 3 7.22 5.45 -20.88
N ALA A 4 8.07 4.46 -20.59
CA ALA A 4 7.76 3.37 -19.67
C ALA A 4 7.57 3.86 -18.22
N GLU A 5 8.42 4.77 -17.74
CA GLU A 5 8.27 5.36 -16.40
C GLU A 5 6.96 6.16 -16.26
N LYS A 6 6.56 6.89 -17.30
CA LYS A 6 5.24 7.58 -17.32
C LYS A 6 4.07 6.60 -17.26
N ARG A 7 4.17 5.45 -17.93
CA ARG A 7 3.14 4.40 -17.88
C ARG A 7 3.07 3.74 -16.50
N ALA A 8 4.20 3.61 -15.80
CA ALA A 8 4.24 3.07 -14.44
C ALA A 8 3.71 4.05 -13.37
N ASP A 9 3.72 5.36 -13.62
CA ASP A 9 3.27 6.38 -12.65
C ASP A 9 1.76 6.29 -12.33
N GLY A 10 0.96 5.74 -13.24
CA GLY A 10 -0.48 5.53 -13.03
C GLY A 10 -0.78 4.69 -11.79
N LEU A 11 0.01 3.65 -11.53
CA LEU A 11 -0.11 2.82 -10.35
C LEU A 11 0.11 3.62 -9.06
N ARG A 12 1.14 4.47 -9.02
CA ARG A 12 1.45 5.30 -7.85
C ARG A 12 0.29 6.23 -7.53
N LEU A 13 -0.21 6.95 -8.53
CA LEU A 13 -1.35 7.86 -8.39
C LEU A 13 -2.62 7.13 -7.93
N ALA A 14 -2.88 5.94 -8.48
CA ALA A 14 -4.02 5.11 -8.08
C ALA A 14 -3.90 4.65 -6.61
N MET A 15 -2.70 4.25 -6.17
CA MET A 15 -2.43 3.88 -4.77
C MET A 15 -2.62 5.07 -3.83
N GLU A 16 -2.07 6.25 -4.16
CA GLU A 16 -2.25 7.47 -3.36
C GLU A 16 -3.72 7.86 -3.21
N LYS A 17 -4.47 7.82 -4.33
CA LYS A 17 -5.91 8.09 -4.32
C LYS A 17 -6.67 7.08 -3.46
N MET A 18 -6.36 5.79 -3.58
CA MET A 18 -6.98 4.74 -2.78
C MET A 18 -6.75 4.96 -1.28
N VAL A 19 -5.50 5.23 -0.87
CA VAL A 19 -5.15 5.51 0.53
C VAL A 19 -5.90 6.74 1.03
N GLY A 20 -5.94 7.82 0.25
CA GLY A 20 -6.69 9.02 0.62
C GLY A 20 -8.20 8.79 0.80
N VAL A 21 -8.80 7.92 -0.01
CA VAL A 21 -10.21 7.54 0.13
C VAL A 21 -10.43 6.72 1.41
N LEU A 22 -9.60 5.69 1.65
CA LEU A 22 -9.70 4.84 2.85
C LEU A 22 -9.49 5.64 4.13
N ASP A 23 -8.51 6.52 4.14
CA ASP A 23 -8.21 7.44 5.24
C ASP A 23 -9.44 8.31 5.56
N LYS A 24 -9.94 9.05 4.57
CA LYS A 24 -11.06 9.99 4.76
C LYS A 24 -12.36 9.30 5.19
N SER A 25 -12.66 8.13 4.63
CA SER A 25 -13.97 7.48 4.80
C SER A 25 -14.03 6.46 5.94
N HIS A 26 -12.88 5.92 6.38
CA HIS A 26 -12.83 4.88 7.39
C HIS A 26 -11.92 5.24 8.57
N LEU A 27 -10.64 5.58 8.31
CA LEU A 27 -9.67 5.76 9.39
C LEU A 27 -9.92 7.03 10.20
N ARG A 28 -10.15 8.18 9.56
CA ARG A 28 -10.41 9.45 10.26
C ARG A 28 -11.64 9.39 11.18
N PRO A 29 -12.79 8.81 10.78
CA PRO A 29 -13.90 8.58 11.71
C PRO A 29 -13.50 7.74 12.93
N MET A 30 -12.76 6.63 12.72
CA MET A 30 -12.30 5.78 13.83
C MET A 30 -11.34 6.53 14.77
N GLN A 31 -10.42 7.33 14.20
CA GLN A 31 -9.51 8.19 14.96
C GLN A 31 -10.28 9.24 15.76
N LYS A 32 -11.29 9.88 15.16
CA LYS A 32 -12.15 10.84 15.87
C LYS A 32 -12.83 10.18 17.07
N ASP A 33 -13.43 9.01 16.89
CA ASP A 33 -14.10 8.30 17.98
C ASP A 33 -13.11 7.89 19.07
N SER A 34 -11.90 7.50 18.68
CA SER A 34 -10.79 7.19 19.59
C SER A 34 -10.39 8.41 20.43
N TYR A 35 -10.20 9.57 19.80
CA TYR A 35 -9.85 10.81 20.51
C TYR A 35 -10.97 11.30 21.44
N LEU A 36 -12.23 11.18 21.02
CA LEU A 36 -13.38 11.48 21.88
C LEU A 36 -13.46 10.53 23.09
N CYS A 37 -13.12 9.26 22.90
CA CYS A 37 -13.01 8.28 23.99
C CYS A 37 -11.89 8.65 24.96
N MET A 38 -10.70 8.99 24.46
CA MET A 38 -9.56 9.42 25.31
C MET A 38 -9.84 10.70 26.07
N SER A 39 -10.55 11.65 25.46
CA SER A 39 -10.99 12.86 26.15
C SER A 39 -11.80 12.51 27.40
N LYS A 40 -12.71 11.53 27.32
CA LYS A 40 -13.48 11.06 28.48
C LYS A 40 -12.60 10.36 29.50
N CYS A 41 -11.58 9.61 29.06
CA CYS A 41 -10.62 9.00 29.98
C CYS A 41 -9.93 10.04 30.87
N CYS A 42 -9.60 11.22 30.33
CA CYS A 42 -9.02 12.32 31.10
C CYS A 42 -9.96 12.84 32.20
N ASP A 43 -11.27 12.78 31.99
CA ASP A 43 -12.27 13.22 32.96
C ASP A 43 -12.54 12.16 34.04
N THR A 44 -12.42 10.87 33.71
CA THR A 44 -12.84 9.76 34.58
C THR A 44 -11.72 9.03 35.30
N ALA A 45 -10.48 9.10 34.82
CA ALA A 45 -9.37 8.33 35.37
C ALA A 45 -8.93 8.86 36.75
N GLY A 46 -8.88 7.98 37.74
CA GLY A 46 -8.45 8.33 39.10
C GLY A 46 -6.94 8.36 39.27
N THR A 47 -6.20 7.58 38.47
CA THR A 47 -4.73 7.51 38.52
C THR A 47 -4.12 7.58 37.12
N PRO A 48 -2.81 7.91 37.00
CA PRO A 48 -2.10 7.86 35.73
C PRO A 48 -2.13 6.48 35.05
N ALA A 49 -2.12 5.39 35.84
CA ALA A 49 -2.20 4.04 35.32
C ALA A 49 -3.57 3.75 34.69
N ASP A 50 -4.66 4.17 35.36
CA ASP A 50 -6.03 4.03 34.84
C ASP A 50 -6.22 4.83 33.55
N LEU A 51 -5.66 6.03 33.49
CA LEU A 51 -5.69 6.88 32.29
C LEU A 51 -5.01 6.18 31.11
N GLN A 52 -3.80 5.65 31.32
CA GLN A 52 -3.05 4.96 30.28
C GLN A 52 -3.79 3.71 29.79
N GLN A 53 -4.37 2.92 30.70
CA GLN A 53 -5.16 1.74 30.35
C GLN A 53 -6.41 2.12 29.54
N CYS A 54 -7.14 3.15 29.96
CA CYS A 54 -8.33 3.64 29.26
C CYS A 54 -7.99 4.13 27.85
N CYS A 55 -6.97 4.98 27.70
CA CYS A 55 -6.50 5.47 26.40
C CYS A 55 -6.07 4.32 25.48
N ASN A 56 -5.35 3.32 26.02
CA ASN A 56 -4.94 2.15 25.24
C ASN A 56 -6.12 1.38 24.65
N GLY A 57 -7.22 1.26 25.40
CA GLY A 57 -8.46 0.65 24.92
C GLY A 57 -9.14 1.47 23.82
N CYS A 58 -9.21 2.79 23.98
CA CYS A 58 -9.77 3.70 22.97
C CYS A 58 -9.02 3.62 21.62
N GLU A 59 -7.71 3.42 21.66
CA GLU A 59 -6.82 3.41 20.50
C GLU A 59 -6.73 2.05 19.80
N GLN A 60 -7.09 0.97 20.49
CA GLN A 60 -6.90 -0.40 20.02
C GLN A 60 -7.56 -0.65 18.67
N LYS A 61 -8.80 -0.19 18.47
CA LYS A 61 -9.52 -0.37 17.20
C LYS A 61 -8.83 0.34 16.04
N VAL A 62 -8.29 1.53 16.26
CA VAL A 62 -7.55 2.30 15.25
C VAL A 62 -6.26 1.57 14.87
N ARG A 63 -5.49 1.10 15.86
CA ARG A 63 -4.27 0.33 15.62
C ARG A 63 -4.52 -0.93 14.78
N VAL A 64 -5.58 -1.67 15.08
CA VAL A 64 -5.96 -2.86 14.32
C VAL A 64 -6.36 -2.51 12.88
N ALA A 65 -7.11 -1.43 12.70
CA ALA A 65 -7.50 -0.94 11.38
C ALA A 65 -6.29 -0.51 10.52
N GLU A 66 -5.38 0.29 11.09
CA GLU A 66 -4.14 0.72 10.43
C GLU A 66 -3.26 -0.48 10.04
N GLN A 67 -3.12 -1.45 10.94
CA GLN A 67 -2.38 -2.69 10.67
C GLN A 67 -3.01 -3.48 9.52
N ALA A 68 -4.34 -3.57 9.43
CA ALA A 68 -5.03 -4.28 8.36
C ALA A 68 -4.81 -3.62 6.98
N VAL A 69 -4.78 -2.29 6.94
CA VAL A 69 -4.40 -1.53 5.73
C VAL A 69 -2.95 -1.84 5.37
N GLN A 70 -2.03 -1.73 6.33
CA GLN A 70 -0.60 -1.96 6.11
C GLN A 70 -0.31 -3.36 5.57
N VAL A 71 -0.90 -4.40 6.16
CA VAL A 71 -0.74 -5.79 5.69
C VAL A 71 -1.20 -5.95 4.24
N SER A 72 -2.34 -5.36 3.90
CA SER A 72 -2.89 -5.44 2.54
C SER A 72 -2.02 -4.71 1.53
N MET A 73 -1.44 -3.56 1.91
CA MET A 73 -0.50 -2.80 1.09
C MET A 73 0.82 -3.55 0.89
N THR A 74 1.38 -4.12 1.96
CA THR A 74 2.61 -4.91 1.89
C THR A 74 2.44 -6.15 1.00
N ASP A 75 1.32 -6.88 1.14
CA ASP A 75 1.03 -8.03 0.27
C ASP A 75 0.95 -7.61 -1.21
N PHE A 76 0.26 -6.51 -1.50
CA PHE A 76 0.14 -5.98 -2.85
C PHE A 76 1.51 -5.57 -3.43
N GLN A 77 2.33 -4.86 -2.65
CA GLN A 77 3.69 -4.45 -3.04
C GLN A 77 4.59 -5.67 -3.28
N ASN A 78 4.52 -6.70 -2.44
CA ASN A 78 5.29 -7.93 -2.61
C ASN A 78 4.92 -8.66 -3.92
N ARG A 79 3.62 -8.67 -4.28
CA ARG A 79 3.15 -9.22 -5.56
C ARG A 79 3.69 -8.43 -6.75
N LEU A 80 3.62 -7.10 -6.69
CA LEU A 80 4.19 -6.20 -7.70
C LEU A 80 5.70 -6.43 -7.88
N GLN A 81 6.47 -6.47 -6.79
CA GLN A 81 7.91 -6.71 -6.81
C GLN A 81 8.25 -8.04 -7.46
N ARG A 82 7.50 -9.13 -7.17
CA ARG A 82 7.67 -10.41 -7.87
C ARG A 82 7.39 -10.31 -9.37
N GLY A 83 6.44 -9.46 -9.79
CA GLY A 83 6.19 -9.18 -11.20
C GLY A 83 7.38 -8.48 -11.87
N ILE A 84 7.97 -7.49 -11.19
CA ILE A 84 9.16 -6.77 -11.68
C ILE A 84 10.38 -7.70 -11.72
N GLN A 85 10.58 -8.56 -10.72
CA GLN A 85 11.66 -9.54 -10.70
C GLN A 85 11.59 -10.46 -11.92
N ARG A 86 10.41 -10.95 -12.28
CA ARG A 86 10.22 -11.75 -13.49
C ARG A 86 10.60 -11.01 -14.78
N CYS A 87 10.41 -9.69 -14.82
CA CYS A 87 10.87 -8.87 -15.94
C CYS A 87 12.40 -8.79 -15.97
N GLN A 88 13.05 -8.66 -14.80
CA GLN A 88 14.51 -8.67 -14.69
C GLN A 88 15.10 -10.00 -15.15
N ASP A 89 14.52 -11.11 -14.69
CA ASP A 89 14.98 -12.46 -15.07
C ASP A 89 14.92 -12.63 -16.60
N LYS A 90 13.80 -12.26 -17.23
CA LYS A 90 13.65 -12.29 -18.70
C LYS A 90 14.60 -11.35 -19.42
N ALA A 91 14.88 -10.16 -18.88
CA ALA A 91 15.84 -9.24 -19.47
C ALA A 91 17.26 -9.82 -19.41
N GLN A 92 17.60 -10.50 -18.31
CA GLN A 92 18.89 -11.16 -18.13
C GLN A 92 19.07 -12.35 -19.09
N GLU A 93 18.01 -13.12 -19.33
CA GLU A 93 18.00 -14.22 -20.32
C GLU A 93 18.26 -13.74 -21.76
N MET A 94 18.04 -12.46 -22.07
CA MET A 94 18.36 -11.88 -23.37
C MET A 94 19.85 -11.60 -23.58
N LEU A 95 20.65 -11.64 -22.51
CA LEU A 95 22.08 -11.33 -22.56
C LEU A 95 22.90 -12.59 -22.81
N SER A 96 23.84 -12.51 -23.75
CA SER A 96 24.87 -13.52 -23.94
C SER A 96 25.94 -13.45 -22.84
N SER A 97 26.82 -14.45 -22.75
CA SER A 97 27.90 -14.49 -21.73
C SER A 97 28.88 -13.32 -21.81
N ASN A 98 28.95 -12.61 -22.95
CA ASN A 98 29.73 -11.39 -23.12
C ASN A 98 28.90 -10.37 -23.94
N PRO A 99 27.93 -9.70 -23.31
CA PRO A 99 26.92 -8.95 -24.02
C PRO A 99 27.50 -7.66 -24.62
N SER A 100 27.16 -7.39 -25.87
CA SER A 100 27.45 -6.12 -26.53
C SER A 100 26.60 -4.98 -25.94
N GLY A 101 27.06 -3.73 -26.10
CA GLY A 101 26.27 -2.56 -25.70
C GLY A 101 24.87 -2.51 -26.34
N LYS A 102 24.70 -3.09 -27.53
CA LYS A 102 23.39 -3.20 -28.20
C LYS A 102 22.47 -4.22 -27.53
N GLU A 103 23.00 -5.33 -27.04
CA GLU A 103 22.23 -6.31 -26.26
C GLU A 103 21.82 -5.72 -24.91
N ILE A 104 22.74 -5.02 -24.24
CA ILE A 104 22.46 -4.34 -22.96
C ILE A 104 21.33 -3.33 -23.13
N ASN A 105 21.40 -2.46 -24.14
CA ASN A 105 20.35 -1.46 -24.38
C ASN A 105 19.00 -2.12 -24.67
N LYS A 106 18.97 -3.18 -25.49
CA LYS A 106 17.73 -3.93 -25.76
C LYS A 106 17.15 -4.58 -24.50
N ALA A 107 17.98 -5.15 -23.64
CA ALA A 107 17.54 -5.75 -22.38
C ALA A 107 16.99 -4.69 -21.41
N GLN A 108 17.62 -3.51 -21.34
CA GLN A 108 17.14 -2.38 -20.55
C GLN A 108 15.79 -1.85 -21.07
N ASP A 109 15.65 -1.66 -22.38
CA ASP A 109 14.39 -1.24 -23.00
C ASP A 109 13.28 -2.27 -22.74
N PHE A 110 13.60 -3.56 -22.87
CA PHE A 110 12.67 -4.64 -22.55
C PHE A 110 12.24 -4.59 -21.07
N LEU A 111 13.20 -4.49 -20.15
CA LEU A 111 12.92 -4.42 -18.71
C LEU A 111 11.99 -3.25 -18.38
N ALA A 112 12.30 -2.05 -18.90
CA ALA A 112 11.49 -0.87 -18.67
C ALA A 112 10.04 -1.07 -19.15
N ASN A 113 9.86 -1.61 -20.36
CA ASN A 113 8.52 -1.84 -20.91
C ASN A 113 7.76 -2.95 -20.15
N CYS A 114 8.41 -4.05 -19.82
CA CYS A 114 7.81 -5.14 -19.04
C CYS A 114 7.40 -4.68 -17.64
N ALA A 115 8.24 -3.89 -16.96
CA ALA A 115 7.92 -3.33 -15.65
C ALA A 115 6.73 -2.35 -15.72
N ALA A 116 6.65 -1.55 -16.79
CA ALA A 116 5.50 -0.67 -17.02
C ALA A 116 4.20 -1.46 -17.28
N ASP A 117 4.25 -2.53 -18.08
CA ASP A 117 3.09 -3.38 -18.32
C ASP A 117 2.62 -4.07 -17.02
N CYS A 118 3.58 -4.53 -16.20
CA CYS A 118 3.32 -5.05 -14.87
C CYS A 118 2.60 -3.99 -14.00
N ALA A 119 3.11 -2.77 -13.94
CA ALA A 119 2.50 -1.69 -13.17
C ALA A 119 1.06 -1.39 -13.62
N GLN A 120 0.80 -1.35 -14.94
CA GLN A 120 -0.54 -1.13 -15.50
C GLN A 120 -1.51 -2.27 -15.16
N GLU A 121 -1.02 -3.50 -15.09
CA GLU A 121 -1.85 -4.64 -14.67
C GLU A 121 -2.21 -4.56 -13.18
N TYR A 122 -1.26 -4.18 -12.33
CA TYR A 122 -1.53 -3.97 -10.90
C TYR A 122 -2.41 -2.74 -10.66
N GLU A 123 -2.31 -1.69 -11.48
CA GLU A 123 -3.16 -0.50 -11.39
C GLU A 123 -4.64 -0.87 -11.52
N LYS A 124 -4.97 -1.75 -12.48
CA LYS A 124 -6.35 -2.27 -12.66
C LYS A 124 -6.87 -3.06 -11.47
N GLN A 125 -5.99 -3.57 -10.61
CA GLN A 125 -6.37 -4.33 -9.40
C GLN A 125 -6.63 -3.43 -8.19
N ILE A 126 -6.25 -2.15 -8.24
CA ILE A 126 -6.42 -1.20 -7.13
C ILE A 126 -7.88 -1.09 -6.65
N PRO A 127 -8.91 -1.01 -7.52
CA PRO A 127 -10.30 -0.95 -7.05
C PRO A 127 -10.70 -2.16 -6.20
N LYS A 128 -10.24 -3.36 -6.58
CA LYS A 128 -10.51 -4.59 -5.82
C LYS A 128 -9.78 -4.60 -4.47
N LEU A 129 -8.52 -4.14 -4.45
CA LEU A 129 -7.76 -3.97 -3.22
C LEU A 129 -8.47 -2.99 -2.28
N GLN A 130 -8.91 -1.84 -2.80
CA GLN A 130 -9.65 -0.83 -2.04
C GLN A 130 -10.92 -1.41 -1.41
N SER A 131 -11.75 -2.11 -2.20
CA SER A 131 -12.97 -2.74 -1.68
C SER A 131 -12.65 -3.75 -0.59
N THR A 132 -11.64 -4.60 -0.80
CA THR A 132 -11.23 -5.62 0.17
C THR A 132 -10.80 -4.99 1.51
N ILE A 133 -10.03 -3.91 1.46
CA ILE A 133 -9.61 -3.18 2.67
C ILE A 133 -10.83 -2.52 3.32
N ALA A 134 -11.65 -1.81 2.54
CA ALA A 134 -12.84 -1.13 3.05
C ALA A 134 -13.81 -2.09 3.75
N ASP A 135 -14.01 -3.29 3.21
CA ASP A 135 -14.89 -4.30 3.80
C ASP A 135 -14.33 -4.85 5.11
N ARG A 136 -13.01 -5.06 5.20
CA ARG A 136 -12.35 -5.39 6.47
C ARG A 136 -12.52 -4.28 7.51
N LEU A 137 -12.35 -3.01 7.11
CA LEU A 137 -12.52 -1.87 8.01
C LEU A 137 -13.97 -1.71 8.50
N LYS A 138 -14.97 -2.01 7.66
CA LYS A 138 -16.38 -1.96 8.08
C LYS A 138 -16.71 -2.98 9.17
N GLN A 139 -16.05 -4.13 9.17
CA GLN A 139 -16.24 -5.17 10.20
C GLN A 139 -15.65 -4.77 11.56
N MET A 140 -14.84 -3.70 11.62
CA MET A 140 -14.17 -3.22 12.83
C MET A 140 -14.90 -2.05 13.50
N LYS A 141 -15.99 -1.56 12.90
CA LYS A 141 -16.82 -0.49 13.47
C LYS A 141 -17.57 -1.01 14.69
#